data_AF-A0A259K8Y2-F1
#
_entry.id   AF-A0A259K8Y2-F1
#
_cell.length_a   1.000
_cell.length_b   1.000
_cell.length_c   1.000
_cell.angle_alpha   90.00
_cell.angle_beta   90.00
_cell.angle_gamma   90.00
#
_symmetry.space_group_name_H-M   'P 1'
#
loop_
_entity.id
_entity.type
_entity.pdbx_description
1 polymer ?
#
loop_
_entity_poly.entity_id
_entity_poly.type
_entity_poly.pdbx_seq_one_letter_code
_entity_poly.pdbx_strand_id
1 'polypeptide(L)'
;GAHSTVRHTLGMDFAGTTQPSDWVLADAHLEGLTPDKLDIYWHSDGILAFFPITGGRYRMVADLGPAQGEAHRPDPTLAEVQALVDARGPGGIRMFDPFWLANFRINERKVKDYSLGRAFLAGDAAHIHSPAGGQGMNTGMQDAFNLAWKLALVVHGRARPALLDSYSIERSAVGDLVLHNATRMTDMVVMRNPVAQAVRNFAAHVVLGLSQVQRHASHSLTELEIAYPHSPLSVTAPHAPHGGNLPKAGERWPQLDPALAPIGAGDTPRFALIAPGAAASELAAGFGGLVEAREPPAGYDGLWVVRPDGYVGLVAGATDLSAAEAYLAAILA
;
A
#
# COMPACT_ATOMS: atom_id res chain seq x y z
N GLY A 1 -12.83 9.40 3.37
CA GLY A 1 -11.82 10.37 3.81
C GLY A 1 -11.70 10.36 5.33
N ALA A 2 -10.70 11.07 5.87
CA ALA A 2 -10.35 11.07 7.29
C ALA A 2 -11.52 11.38 8.24
N HIS A 3 -12.47 12.23 7.82
CA HIS A 3 -13.69 12.59 8.58
C HIS A 3 -14.93 11.79 8.13
N SER A 4 -14.77 10.49 7.88
CA SER A 4 -15.83 9.64 7.32
C SER A 4 -17.13 9.65 8.15
N THR A 5 -18.20 10.21 7.57
CA THR A 5 -19.56 10.17 8.13
C THR A 5 -20.00 8.73 8.40
N VAL A 6 -19.69 7.80 7.50
CA VAL A 6 -20.03 6.37 7.64
C VAL A 6 -19.37 5.80 8.89
N ARG A 7 -18.05 6.01 9.07
CA ARG A 7 -17.32 5.51 10.25
C ARG A 7 -17.91 6.07 11.55
N HIS A 8 -18.18 7.37 11.59
CA HIS A 8 -18.77 8.03 12.76
C HIS A 8 -20.18 7.51 13.07
N THR A 9 -21.01 7.32 12.04
CA THR A 9 -22.40 6.82 12.21
C THR A 9 -22.43 5.39 12.72
N LEU A 10 -21.46 4.56 12.31
CA LEU A 10 -21.33 3.18 12.78
C LEU A 10 -20.66 3.06 14.15
N GLY A 11 -20.20 4.16 14.75
CA GLY A 11 -19.48 4.14 16.03
C GLY A 11 -18.18 3.34 15.98
N MET A 12 -17.52 3.27 14.81
CA MET A 12 -16.27 2.52 14.67
C MET A 12 -15.10 3.38 15.15
N ASP A 13 -14.50 2.95 16.26
CA ASP A 13 -13.42 3.69 16.92
C ASP A 13 -12.22 3.90 15.99
N PHE A 14 -11.76 5.14 15.92
CA PHE A 14 -10.61 5.54 15.10
C PHE A 14 -9.38 5.74 15.99
N ALA A 15 -8.87 4.62 16.48
CA ALA A 15 -7.79 4.55 17.44
C ALA A 15 -6.46 4.97 16.82
N GLY A 16 -5.63 5.64 17.60
CA GLY A 16 -4.30 6.07 17.18
C GLY A 16 -3.85 7.36 17.83
N THR A 17 -2.76 7.93 17.32
CA THR A 17 -2.03 9.03 17.93
C THR A 17 -1.83 10.18 16.96
N THR A 18 -1.73 11.39 17.51
CA THR A 18 -1.27 12.56 16.75
C THR A 18 0.20 12.77 17.08
N GLN A 19 1.05 12.87 16.07
CA GLN A 19 2.47 13.09 16.31
C GLN A 19 2.68 14.45 16.98
N PRO A 20 3.62 14.56 17.95
CA PRO A 20 3.84 15.78 18.72
C PRO A 20 4.71 16.80 17.96
N SER A 21 4.66 16.83 16.63
CA SER A 21 5.41 17.75 15.78
C SER A 21 4.48 18.50 14.84
N ASP A 22 4.73 19.80 14.68
CA ASP A 22 4.10 20.61 13.64
C ASP A 22 4.89 20.46 12.32
N TRP A 23 4.16 20.50 11.21
CA TRP A 23 4.70 20.41 9.86
C TRP A 23 4.17 21.53 9.01
N VAL A 24 4.94 21.88 7.98
CA VAL A 24 4.53 22.81 6.93
C VAL A 24 4.56 22.13 5.57
N LEU A 25 3.57 22.47 4.74
CA LEU A 25 3.48 22.09 3.35
C LEU A 25 3.30 23.35 2.50
N ALA A 26 4.00 23.41 1.37
CA ALA A 26 3.81 24.45 0.36
C ALA A 26 3.85 23.86 -1.05
N ASP A 27 2.75 24.00 -1.78
CA ASP A 27 2.70 23.75 -3.22
C ASP A 27 2.91 25.08 -3.95
N ALA A 28 4.00 25.22 -4.70
CA ALA A 28 4.36 26.46 -5.41
C ALA A 28 5.21 26.16 -6.66
N HIS A 29 5.44 27.17 -7.49
CA HIS A 29 6.53 27.09 -8.46
C HIS A 29 7.87 27.31 -7.76
N LEU A 30 8.93 26.74 -8.34
CA LEU A 30 10.26 26.77 -7.78
C LEU A 30 11.34 26.94 -8.85
N GLU A 31 12.34 27.75 -8.54
CA GLU A 31 13.62 27.86 -9.25
C GLU A 31 14.77 27.38 -8.35
N GLY A 32 15.87 26.92 -8.95
CA GLY A 32 17.11 26.57 -8.24
C GLY A 32 17.29 25.09 -7.90
N LEU A 33 16.35 24.22 -8.30
CA LEU A 33 16.49 22.76 -8.21
C LEU A 33 16.57 22.10 -9.59
N THR A 34 17.05 20.86 -9.62
CA THR A 34 17.02 20.05 -10.84
C THR A 34 15.57 19.58 -11.08
N PRO A 35 15.02 19.73 -12.30
CA PRO A 35 13.71 19.19 -12.64
C PRO A 35 13.58 17.68 -12.37
N ASP A 36 12.38 17.25 -12.02
CA ASP A 36 11.98 15.83 -11.90
C ASP A 36 12.79 14.99 -10.91
N LYS A 37 13.43 15.63 -9.92
CA LYS A 37 14.11 14.95 -8.81
C LYS A 37 13.46 15.25 -7.48
N LEU A 38 13.45 14.23 -6.63
CA LEU A 38 13.18 14.37 -5.20
C LEU A 38 14.45 14.89 -4.52
N ASP A 39 14.37 16.05 -3.89
CA ASP A 39 15.46 16.63 -3.11
C ASP A 39 15.09 16.59 -1.62
N ILE A 40 15.92 15.93 -0.80
CA ILE A 40 15.76 15.87 0.64
C ILE A 40 17.02 16.41 1.32
N TYR A 41 16.84 17.48 2.09
CA TYR A 41 17.89 18.10 2.90
C TYR A 41 17.71 17.77 4.37
N TRP A 42 18.76 17.23 4.96
CA TRP A 42 18.84 16.88 6.37
C TRP A 42 19.54 18.00 7.13
N HIS A 43 18.78 18.89 7.79
CA HIS A 43 19.31 19.96 8.62
C HIS A 43 19.21 19.58 10.12
N SER A 44 20.03 20.19 10.97
CA SER A 44 20.02 19.93 12.42
C SER A 44 18.66 20.22 13.07
N ASP A 45 17.97 21.25 12.55
CA ASP A 45 16.67 21.69 13.02
C ASP A 45 15.49 20.91 12.42
N GLY A 46 15.74 20.03 11.45
CA GLY A 46 14.69 19.26 10.79
C GLY A 46 14.97 18.93 9.32
N ILE A 47 14.08 18.14 8.73
CA ILE A 47 14.06 17.83 7.31
C ILE A 47 13.46 18.97 6.49
N LEU A 48 13.92 19.11 5.26
CA LEU A 48 13.29 19.88 4.19
C LEU A 48 13.26 19.02 2.94
N ALA A 49 12.09 18.76 2.38
CA ALA A 49 11.92 17.90 1.21
C ALA A 49 11.14 18.62 0.10
N PHE A 50 11.57 18.41 -1.15
CA PHE A 50 10.90 18.92 -2.35
C PHE A 50 10.50 17.75 -3.25
N PHE A 51 9.22 17.68 -3.57
CA PHE A 51 8.62 16.68 -4.43
C PHE A 51 8.17 17.36 -5.74
N PRO A 52 8.71 16.97 -6.90
CA PRO A 52 8.24 17.50 -8.18
C PRO A 52 6.83 16.96 -8.45
N ILE A 53 5.94 17.82 -8.95
CA ILE A 53 4.60 17.44 -9.39
C ILE A 53 4.58 17.46 -10.92
N THR A 54 3.95 18.45 -11.55
CA THR A 54 3.86 18.61 -13.00
C THR A 54 3.79 20.09 -13.33
N GLY A 55 4.39 20.48 -14.46
CA GLY A 55 4.37 21.86 -14.93
C GLY A 55 5.19 22.81 -14.07
N GLY A 56 6.36 22.38 -13.56
CA GLY A 56 7.24 23.21 -12.73
C GLY A 56 6.72 23.47 -11.31
N ARG A 57 5.65 22.77 -10.90
CA ARG A 57 5.12 22.82 -9.54
C ARG A 57 5.83 21.83 -8.64
N TYR A 58 6.10 22.26 -7.43
CA TYR A 58 6.74 21.46 -6.39
C TYR A 58 5.92 21.50 -5.12
N ARG A 59 5.91 20.38 -4.41
CA ARG A 59 5.48 20.30 -3.03
C ARG A 59 6.71 20.34 -2.13
N MET A 60 6.83 21.38 -1.32
CA MET A 60 7.78 21.47 -0.22
C MET A 60 7.12 20.95 1.05
N VAL A 61 7.83 20.11 1.81
CA VAL A 61 7.42 19.64 3.14
C VAL A 61 8.59 19.79 4.11
N ALA A 62 8.33 20.31 5.31
CA ALA A 62 9.33 20.41 6.37
C ALA A 62 8.70 20.25 7.75
N ASP A 63 9.45 19.68 8.70
CA ASP A 63 9.04 19.69 10.11
C ASP A 63 9.37 21.04 10.76
N LEU A 64 8.48 21.56 11.59
CA LEU A 64 8.69 22.77 12.37
C LEU A 64 9.15 22.46 13.80
N GLY A 65 9.20 21.17 14.16
CA GLY A 65 9.58 20.69 15.47
C GLY A 65 8.41 20.46 16.43
N PRO A 66 8.72 20.29 17.72
CA PRO A 66 7.72 19.97 18.73
C PRO A 66 6.58 20.98 18.72
N ALA A 67 5.38 20.46 18.66
CA ALA A 67 4.18 21.27 18.57
C ALA A 67 3.98 22.06 19.88
N GLN A 68 3.65 23.35 19.77
CA GLN A 68 3.43 24.21 20.94
C GLN A 68 1.94 24.23 21.31
N GLY A 69 1.53 23.34 22.21
CA GLY A 69 0.15 23.23 22.68
C GLY A 69 -0.78 22.48 21.71
N GLU A 70 -2.08 22.50 21.97
CA GLU A 70 -3.07 21.73 21.20
C GLU A 70 -3.67 22.50 20.01
N ALA A 71 -3.52 23.83 19.99
CA ALA A 71 -4.09 24.66 18.94
C ALA A 71 -3.40 24.44 17.59
N HIS A 72 -4.20 24.42 16.53
CA HIS A 72 -3.69 24.39 15.16
C HIS A 72 -2.92 25.68 14.85
N ARG A 73 -1.71 25.54 14.31
CA ARG A 73 -0.91 26.69 13.87
C ARG A 73 -1.58 27.32 12.64
N PRO A 74 -1.73 28.65 12.56
CA PRO A 74 -2.24 29.31 11.34
C PRO A 74 -1.39 28.96 10.12
N ASP A 75 -2.01 28.92 8.93
CA ASP A 75 -1.29 28.65 7.69
C ASP A 75 -0.17 29.69 7.44
N PRO A 76 0.98 29.27 6.90
CA PRO A 76 2.12 30.15 6.74
C PRO A 76 1.95 31.07 5.53
N THR A 77 2.69 32.17 5.55
CA THR A 77 2.93 33.01 4.38
C THR A 77 4.04 32.43 3.49
N LEU A 78 4.05 32.80 2.21
CA LEU A 78 5.15 32.42 1.31
C LEU A 78 6.51 32.91 1.82
N ALA A 79 6.57 34.08 2.48
CA ALA A 79 7.81 34.61 3.03
C ALA A 79 8.37 33.74 4.17
N GLU A 80 7.51 33.23 5.05
CA GLU A 80 7.92 32.29 6.11
C GLU A 80 8.40 30.96 5.54
N VAL A 81 7.72 30.47 4.50
CA VAL A 81 8.14 29.28 3.75
C VAL A 81 9.52 29.50 3.10
N GLN A 82 9.73 30.63 2.42
CA GLN A 82 11.00 30.96 1.79
C GLN A 82 12.12 31.07 2.83
N ALA A 83 11.88 31.72 3.97
CA ALA A 83 12.86 31.82 5.05
C ALA A 83 13.28 30.44 5.60
N LEU A 84 12.34 29.51 5.69
CA LEU A 84 12.63 28.12 6.08
C LEU A 84 13.49 27.39 5.04
N VAL A 85 13.18 27.60 3.76
CA VAL A 85 13.95 27.05 2.64
C VAL A 85 15.37 27.63 2.61
N ASP A 86 15.53 28.93 2.82
CA ASP A 86 16.84 29.59 2.86
C ASP A 86 17.68 29.09 4.04
N ALA A 87 17.04 28.83 5.19
CA ALA A 87 17.72 28.37 6.39
C ALA A 87 18.18 26.90 6.31
N ARG A 88 17.39 26.02 5.67
CA ARG A 88 17.64 24.56 5.68
C ARG A 88 18.07 23.98 4.33
N GLY A 89 17.83 24.70 3.25
CA GLY A 89 18.20 24.29 1.90
C GLY A 89 19.66 24.60 1.58
N PRO A 90 20.13 24.24 0.38
CA PRO A 90 21.50 24.46 -0.08
C PRO A 90 21.79 25.93 -0.47
N GLY A 91 20.81 26.83 -0.33
CA GLY A 91 20.82 28.18 -0.87
C GLY A 91 20.47 28.24 -2.36
N GLY A 92 20.01 29.41 -2.82
CA GLY A 92 19.68 29.65 -4.25
C GLY A 92 18.34 29.07 -4.73
N ILE A 93 17.50 28.56 -3.82
CA ILE A 93 16.15 28.10 -4.13
C ILE A 93 15.17 29.25 -3.96
N ARG A 94 14.32 29.51 -4.95
CA ARG A 94 13.27 30.53 -4.87
C ARG A 94 11.90 29.91 -5.12
N MET A 95 10.99 30.07 -4.16
CA MET A 95 9.59 29.69 -4.28
C MET A 95 8.73 30.91 -4.65
N PHE A 96 7.79 30.73 -5.58
CA PHE A 96 6.89 31.79 -6.04
C PHE A 96 5.55 31.23 -6.53
N ASP A 97 4.56 32.09 -6.67
CA ASP A 97 3.20 31.75 -7.12
C ASP A 97 2.60 30.53 -6.36
N PRO A 98 2.34 30.68 -5.04
CA PRO A 98 1.88 29.58 -4.22
C PRO A 98 0.46 29.17 -4.60
N PHE A 99 0.25 27.87 -4.72
CA PHE A 99 -1.07 27.25 -4.93
C PHE A 99 -1.71 26.87 -3.60
N TRP A 100 -0.90 26.37 -2.66
CA TRP A 100 -1.37 25.91 -1.36
C TRP A 100 -0.28 26.05 -0.32
N LEU A 101 -0.61 26.64 0.82
CA LEU A 101 0.25 26.80 1.98
C LEU A 101 -0.52 26.30 3.19
N ALA A 102 0.02 25.34 3.92
CA ALA A 102 -0.67 24.75 5.06
C ALA A 102 0.29 24.36 6.17
N ASN A 103 -0.09 24.68 7.40
CA ASN A 103 0.49 24.00 8.57
C ASN A 103 -0.38 22.79 8.92
N PHE A 104 0.22 21.70 9.37
CA PHE A 104 -0.51 20.50 9.72
C PHE A 104 0.18 19.67 10.79
N ARG A 105 -0.57 18.75 11.38
CA ARG A 105 -0.03 17.69 12.25
C ARG A 105 -0.35 16.34 11.65
N ILE A 106 0.61 15.44 11.75
CA ILE A 106 0.45 14.08 11.28
C ILE A 106 -0.43 13.31 12.28
N ASN A 107 -1.50 12.73 11.76
CA ASN A 107 -2.37 11.85 12.51
C ASN A 107 -2.20 10.43 11.99
N GLU A 108 -1.97 9.50 12.91
CA GLU A 108 -1.85 8.07 12.62
C GLU A 108 -3.00 7.38 13.33
N ARG A 109 -4.03 7.01 12.57
CA ARG A 109 -5.27 6.43 13.12
C ARG A 109 -5.79 5.33 12.21
N LYS A 110 -6.41 4.33 12.80
CA LYS A 110 -7.04 3.22 12.07
C LYS A 110 -8.23 2.65 12.83
N VAL A 111 -9.21 2.16 12.08
CA VAL A 111 -10.29 1.32 12.63
C VAL A 111 -9.80 -0.12 12.76
N LYS A 112 -10.18 -0.79 13.85
CA LYS A 112 -9.79 -2.19 14.09
C LYS A 112 -10.27 -3.11 12.95
N ASP A 113 -11.56 -3.01 12.63
CA ASP A 113 -12.24 -3.82 11.64
C ASP A 113 -12.67 -2.93 10.46
N TYR A 114 -12.50 -3.40 9.22
CA TYR A 114 -12.82 -2.61 8.03
C TYR A 114 -14.25 -2.87 7.51
N SER A 115 -14.97 -3.77 8.17
CA SER A 115 -16.36 -4.08 7.87
C SER A 115 -17.19 -4.20 9.15
N LEU A 116 -18.45 -3.82 9.05
CA LEU A 116 -19.46 -4.04 10.07
C LEU A 116 -20.78 -4.41 9.39
N GLY A 117 -21.11 -5.70 9.40
CA GLY A 117 -22.28 -6.22 8.70
C GLY A 117 -22.19 -5.98 7.19
N ARG A 118 -23.04 -5.08 6.67
CA ARG A 118 -23.09 -4.73 5.24
C ARG A 118 -22.34 -3.44 4.90
N ALA A 119 -21.71 -2.80 5.88
CA ALA A 119 -20.94 -1.59 5.68
C ALA A 119 -19.44 -1.91 5.65
N PHE A 120 -18.73 -1.21 4.77
CA PHE A 120 -17.29 -1.38 4.55
C PHE A 120 -16.61 -0.01 4.52
N LEU A 121 -15.37 0.05 5.02
CA LEU A 121 -14.52 1.25 5.01
C LEU A 121 -13.24 0.94 4.24
N ALA A 122 -12.84 1.84 3.34
CA ALA A 122 -11.61 1.75 2.55
C ALA A 122 -10.85 3.09 2.55
N GLY A 123 -9.53 3.04 2.38
CA GLY A 123 -8.63 4.20 2.36
C GLY A 123 -8.74 5.04 3.63
N ASP A 124 -8.66 6.36 3.49
CA ASP A 124 -8.72 7.34 4.58
C ASP A 124 -9.92 7.22 5.53
N ALA A 125 -10.99 6.54 5.12
CA ALA A 125 -12.11 6.26 6.01
C ALA A 125 -11.76 5.20 7.08
N ALA A 126 -10.88 4.25 6.73
CA ALA A 126 -10.43 3.15 7.57
C ALA A 126 -9.07 3.43 8.23
N HIS A 127 -8.15 4.14 7.58
CA HIS A 127 -6.82 4.42 8.10
C HIS A 127 -6.24 5.71 7.56
N ILE A 128 -5.53 6.46 8.39
CA ILE A 128 -4.72 7.63 8.01
C ILE A 128 -3.36 7.49 8.67
N HIS A 129 -2.31 7.92 7.98
CA HIS A 129 -0.94 7.81 8.48
C HIS A 129 -0.07 8.94 7.92
N SER A 130 1.17 9.01 8.40
CA SER A 130 2.17 9.92 7.86
C SER A 130 2.28 9.78 6.34
N PRO A 131 2.34 10.90 5.57
CA PRO A 131 2.58 10.84 4.14
C PRO A 131 4.00 10.35 3.80
N ALA A 132 4.86 10.19 4.80
CA ALA A 132 6.17 9.59 4.65
C ALA A 132 6.04 8.24 3.92
N GLY A 133 6.62 8.15 2.73
CA GLY A 133 6.63 6.93 1.90
C GLY A 133 5.59 6.89 0.80
N GLY A 134 4.65 7.85 0.75
CA GLY A 134 3.69 7.97 -0.36
C GLY A 134 2.67 6.83 -0.44
N GLN A 135 2.42 6.12 0.66
CA GLN A 135 1.65 4.87 0.64
C GLN A 135 0.13 5.08 0.71
N GLY A 136 -0.38 6.15 1.35
CA GLY A 136 -1.80 6.23 1.71
C GLY A 136 -2.79 6.09 0.54
N MET A 137 -2.53 6.79 -0.57
CA MET A 137 -3.35 6.66 -1.78
C MET A 137 -3.24 5.25 -2.39
N ASN A 138 -2.03 4.69 -2.43
CA ASN A 138 -1.78 3.35 -2.97
C ASN A 138 -2.50 2.29 -2.12
N THR A 139 -2.35 2.34 -0.79
CA THR A 139 -3.04 1.45 0.15
C THR A 139 -4.57 1.56 -0.01
N GLY A 140 -5.11 2.78 -0.13
CA GLY A 140 -6.54 3.00 -0.35
C GLY A 140 -7.07 2.46 -1.68
N MET A 141 -6.31 2.61 -2.78
CA MET A 141 -6.65 1.98 -4.06
C MET A 141 -6.61 0.45 -3.96
N GLN A 142 -5.63 -0.10 -3.26
CA GLN A 142 -5.55 -1.54 -3.04
C GLN A 142 -6.67 -2.08 -2.14
N ASP A 143 -7.14 -1.30 -1.14
CA ASP A 143 -8.33 -1.65 -0.37
C ASP A 143 -9.56 -1.79 -1.27
N ALA A 144 -9.76 -0.81 -2.16
CA ALA A 144 -10.86 -0.82 -3.10
C ALA A 144 -10.75 -2.00 -4.08
N PHE A 145 -9.54 -2.24 -4.62
CA PHE A 145 -9.28 -3.36 -5.53
C PHE A 145 -9.57 -4.72 -4.88
N ASN A 146 -9.17 -4.90 -3.62
CA ASN A 146 -9.45 -6.12 -2.86
C ASN A 146 -10.94 -6.31 -2.55
N LEU A 147 -11.68 -5.24 -2.25
CA LEU A 147 -13.12 -5.33 -1.92
C LEU A 147 -14.01 -5.49 -3.15
N ALA A 148 -13.69 -4.80 -4.26
CA ALA A 148 -14.58 -4.65 -5.41
C ALA A 148 -15.00 -6.00 -6.01
N TRP A 149 -14.05 -6.90 -6.24
CA TRP A 149 -14.35 -8.21 -6.83
C TRP A 149 -15.19 -9.08 -5.90
N LYS A 150 -14.89 -9.05 -4.58
CA LYS A 150 -15.63 -9.80 -3.55
C LYS A 150 -17.09 -9.32 -3.50
N LEU A 151 -17.27 -8.00 -3.46
CA LEU A 151 -18.58 -7.38 -3.41
C LEU A 151 -19.38 -7.66 -4.68
N ALA A 152 -18.76 -7.53 -5.86
CA ALA A 152 -19.41 -7.83 -7.14
C ALA A 152 -19.93 -9.29 -7.19
N LEU A 153 -19.08 -10.26 -6.84
CA LEU A 153 -19.48 -11.67 -6.87
C LEU A 153 -20.61 -11.97 -5.89
N VAL A 154 -20.57 -11.44 -4.66
CA VAL A 154 -21.62 -11.67 -3.65
C VAL A 154 -22.93 -11.01 -4.03
N VAL A 155 -22.90 -9.74 -4.49
CA VAL A 155 -24.12 -9.01 -4.88
C VAL A 155 -24.81 -9.66 -6.09
N HIS A 156 -24.05 -10.24 -7.02
CA HIS A 156 -24.60 -10.99 -8.15
C HIS A 156 -24.97 -12.45 -7.83
N GLY A 157 -24.86 -12.89 -6.57
CA GLY A 157 -25.17 -14.26 -6.18
C GLY A 157 -24.23 -15.31 -6.80
N ARG A 158 -23.02 -14.90 -7.17
CA ARG A 158 -21.97 -15.73 -7.80
C ARG A 158 -20.92 -16.23 -6.81
N ALA A 159 -20.93 -15.71 -5.59
CA ALA A 159 -20.11 -16.17 -4.48
C ALA A 159 -20.89 -16.13 -3.17
N ARG A 160 -20.44 -16.93 -2.21
CA ARG A 160 -21.02 -16.99 -0.86
C ARG A 160 -20.70 -15.71 -0.08
N PRO A 161 -21.60 -15.22 0.80
CA PRO A 161 -21.36 -14.01 1.60
C PRO A 161 -20.07 -14.04 2.44
N ALA A 162 -19.66 -15.23 2.90
CA ALA A 162 -18.43 -15.44 3.68
C ALA A 162 -17.15 -14.96 2.95
N LEU A 163 -17.19 -14.79 1.63
CA LEU A 163 -16.09 -14.20 0.87
C LEU A 163 -15.74 -12.79 1.38
N LEU A 164 -16.74 -12.01 1.81
CA LEU A 164 -16.56 -10.63 2.29
C LEU A 164 -15.84 -10.58 3.65
N ASP A 165 -15.90 -11.64 4.45
CA ASP A 165 -15.26 -11.69 5.77
C ASP A 165 -13.73 -11.63 5.67
N SER A 166 -13.17 -12.05 4.53
CA SER A 166 -11.74 -11.95 4.24
C SER A 166 -11.23 -10.50 4.11
N TYR A 167 -12.10 -9.54 3.76
CA TYR A 167 -11.69 -8.17 3.49
C TYR A 167 -11.04 -7.50 4.70
N SER A 168 -11.69 -7.57 5.86
CA SER A 168 -11.17 -6.96 7.09
C SER A 168 -9.86 -7.63 7.51
N ILE A 169 -9.80 -8.97 7.48
CA ILE A 169 -8.61 -9.74 7.86
C ILE A 169 -7.41 -9.35 7.00
N GLU A 170 -7.59 -9.26 5.68
CA GLU A 170 -6.52 -8.94 4.74
C GLU A 170 -6.08 -7.48 4.84
N ARG A 171 -7.03 -6.53 4.76
CA ARG A 171 -6.70 -5.11 4.60
C ARG A 171 -6.44 -4.39 5.91
N SER A 172 -7.00 -4.86 7.03
CA SER A 172 -6.61 -4.38 8.35
C SER A 172 -5.13 -4.71 8.62
N ALA A 173 -4.68 -5.94 8.35
CA ALA A 173 -3.27 -6.32 8.54
C ALA A 173 -2.30 -5.46 7.70
N VAL A 174 -2.66 -5.13 6.45
CA VAL A 174 -1.89 -4.19 5.62
C VAL A 174 -1.88 -2.79 6.22
N GLY A 175 -3.02 -2.30 6.72
CA GLY A 175 -3.10 -1.01 7.41
C GLY A 175 -2.16 -0.93 8.62
N ASP A 176 -2.01 -2.00 9.39
CA ASP A 176 -1.07 -2.05 10.52
C ASP A 176 0.39 -1.99 10.04
N LEU A 177 0.72 -2.73 8.98
CA LEU A 177 2.06 -2.72 8.38
C LEU A 177 2.44 -1.33 7.88
N VAL A 178 1.53 -0.67 7.14
CA VAL A 178 1.76 0.68 6.59
C VAL A 178 1.89 1.71 7.70
N LEU A 179 1.01 1.68 8.70
CA LEU A 179 1.11 2.55 9.88
C LEU A 179 2.47 2.38 10.56
N HIS A 180 2.83 1.15 10.90
CA HIS A 180 4.08 0.87 11.63
C HIS A 180 5.33 1.31 10.86
N ASN A 181 5.35 1.10 9.54
CA ASN A 181 6.45 1.53 8.68
C ASN A 181 6.51 3.06 8.57
N ALA A 182 5.36 3.72 8.40
CA ALA A 182 5.25 5.16 8.29
C ALA A 182 5.67 5.86 9.60
N THR A 183 5.25 5.35 10.76
CA THR A 183 5.64 5.85 12.09
C THR A 183 7.16 5.76 12.24
N ARG A 184 7.75 4.58 12.01
CA ARG A 184 9.21 4.38 12.11
C ARG A 184 10.00 5.30 11.19
N MET A 185 9.54 5.48 9.96
CA MET A 185 10.22 6.37 9.03
C MET A 185 10.11 7.83 9.48
N THR A 186 8.95 8.23 9.97
CA THR A 186 8.77 9.60 10.48
C THR A 186 9.61 9.86 11.72
N ASP A 187 9.67 8.91 12.66
CA ASP A 187 10.52 9.00 13.87
C ASP A 187 12.01 9.15 13.52
N MET A 188 12.50 8.41 12.51
CA MET A 188 13.86 8.57 11.99
C MET A 188 14.09 9.94 11.34
N VAL A 189 13.05 10.49 10.71
CA VAL A 189 13.09 11.78 10.02
C VAL A 189 13.15 12.94 11.02
N VAL A 190 12.26 12.96 12.00
CA VAL A 190 12.10 14.06 12.98
C VAL A 190 13.07 13.98 14.16
N MET A 191 13.98 13.01 14.17
CA MET A 191 14.96 12.79 15.22
C MET A 191 15.90 14.00 15.39
N ARG A 192 15.99 14.53 16.62
CA ARG A 192 16.79 15.73 16.95
C ARG A 192 18.10 15.47 17.71
N ASN A 193 18.30 14.25 18.22
CA ASN A 193 19.51 13.93 18.97
C ASN A 193 20.74 13.93 18.02
N PRO A 194 21.78 14.76 18.24
CA PRO A 194 22.91 14.88 17.33
C PRO A 194 23.69 13.58 17.13
N VAL A 195 23.85 12.79 18.19
CA VAL A 195 24.53 11.49 18.12
C VAL A 195 23.70 10.52 17.28
N ALA A 196 22.39 10.50 17.49
CA ALA A 196 21.50 9.62 16.75
C ALA A 196 21.38 10.04 15.27
N GLN A 197 21.41 11.34 14.96
CA GLN A 197 21.51 11.86 13.59
C GLN A 197 22.83 11.43 12.92
N ALA A 198 23.96 11.50 13.62
CA ALA A 198 25.25 11.04 13.09
C ALA A 198 25.23 9.54 12.77
N VAL A 199 24.67 8.72 13.66
CA VAL A 199 24.47 7.28 13.44
C VAL A 199 23.56 7.02 12.25
N ARG A 200 22.42 7.72 12.15
CA ARG A 200 21.50 7.59 11.00
C ARG A 200 22.19 7.96 9.70
N ASN A 201 22.92 9.06 9.64
CA ASN A 201 23.59 9.53 8.43
C ASN A 201 24.69 8.55 7.99
N PHE A 202 25.47 8.02 8.95
CA PHE A 202 26.45 6.97 8.68
C PHE A 202 25.80 5.68 8.19
N ALA A 203 24.76 5.22 8.89
CA ALA A 203 24.00 4.04 8.51
C ALA A 203 23.39 4.21 7.12
N ALA A 204 22.76 5.35 6.80
CA ALA A 204 22.22 5.64 5.49
C ALA A 204 23.31 5.59 4.40
N HIS A 205 24.49 6.17 4.65
CA HIS A 205 25.60 6.14 3.70
C HIS A 205 26.11 4.73 3.41
N VAL A 206 26.21 3.88 4.45
CA VAL A 206 26.71 2.50 4.32
C VAL A 206 25.65 1.56 3.77
N VAL A 207 24.44 1.62 4.32
CA VAL A 207 23.33 0.68 4.07
C VAL A 207 22.66 0.97 2.73
N LEU A 208 22.47 2.24 2.36
CA LEU A 208 21.97 2.57 1.02
C LEU A 208 23.01 2.29 -0.06
N GLY A 209 24.27 2.01 0.26
CA GLY A 209 25.25 1.51 -0.71
C GLY A 209 25.04 0.05 -1.13
N LEU A 210 24.20 -0.71 -0.40
CA LEU A 210 23.96 -2.13 -0.63
C LEU A 210 22.74 -2.34 -1.54
N SER A 211 22.96 -2.97 -2.71
CA SER A 211 21.91 -3.21 -3.71
C SER A 211 20.72 -4.03 -3.20
N GLN A 212 20.95 -4.95 -2.26
CA GLN A 212 19.89 -5.74 -1.63
C GLN A 212 18.98 -4.88 -0.73
N VAL A 213 19.55 -3.92 -0.01
CA VAL A 213 18.80 -3.02 0.87
C VAL A 213 18.00 -2.03 0.04
N GLN A 214 18.61 -1.45 -1.00
CA GLN A 214 17.89 -0.59 -1.95
C GLN A 214 16.68 -1.32 -2.56
N ARG A 215 16.85 -2.60 -2.95
CA ARG A 215 15.79 -3.42 -3.52
C ARG A 215 14.65 -3.63 -2.52
N HIS A 216 14.96 -4.06 -1.30
CA HIS A 216 13.94 -4.30 -0.28
C HIS A 216 13.19 -3.01 0.13
N ALA A 217 13.92 -1.90 0.28
CA ALA A 217 13.31 -0.59 0.56
C ALA A 217 12.39 -0.15 -0.59
N SER A 218 12.82 -0.30 -1.84
CA SER A 218 12.00 -0.01 -3.03
C SER A 218 10.73 -0.86 -3.07
N HIS A 219 10.86 -2.17 -2.83
CA HIS A 219 9.73 -3.09 -2.84
C HIS A 219 8.71 -2.80 -1.73
N SER A 220 9.20 -2.41 -0.54
CA SER A 220 8.34 -2.01 0.58
C SER A 220 7.59 -0.71 0.28
N LEU A 221 8.27 0.30 -0.26
CA LEU A 221 7.68 1.59 -0.62
C LEU A 221 6.67 1.49 -1.77
N THR A 222 6.92 0.59 -2.71
CA THR A 222 6.02 0.32 -3.86
C THR A 222 4.88 -0.62 -3.52
N GLU A 223 4.83 -1.14 -2.28
CA GLU A 223 3.79 -2.06 -1.80
C GLU A 223 3.67 -3.37 -2.62
N LEU A 224 4.72 -3.74 -3.37
CA LEU A 224 4.72 -4.93 -4.23
C LEU A 224 4.87 -6.25 -3.46
N GLU A 225 5.38 -6.19 -2.23
CA GLU A 225 5.59 -7.34 -1.35
C GLU A 225 4.42 -7.61 -0.39
N ILE A 226 3.30 -6.91 -0.53
CA ILE A 226 2.09 -7.22 0.25
C ILE A 226 1.68 -8.67 -0.02
N ALA A 227 1.43 -9.42 1.05
CA ALA A 227 0.93 -10.79 1.02
C ALA A 227 -0.13 -11.01 2.11
N TYR A 228 -0.96 -12.03 1.93
CA TYR A 228 -2.07 -12.40 2.82
C TYR A 228 -1.93 -13.82 3.41
N PRO A 229 -0.81 -14.16 4.08
CA PRO A 229 -0.56 -15.53 4.55
C PRO A 229 -1.57 -16.06 5.57
N HIS A 230 -2.31 -15.15 6.23
CA HIS A 230 -3.33 -15.49 7.23
C HIS A 230 -4.76 -15.28 6.72
N SER A 231 -4.94 -15.05 5.42
CA SER A 231 -6.28 -14.94 4.85
C SER A 231 -6.99 -16.29 4.89
N PRO A 232 -8.30 -16.33 5.18
CA PRO A 232 -9.12 -17.53 4.98
C PRO A 232 -9.18 -17.99 3.52
N LEU A 233 -8.77 -17.14 2.57
CA LEU A 233 -8.69 -17.45 1.14
C LEU A 233 -7.30 -17.97 0.72
N SER A 234 -6.34 -18.07 1.64
CA SER A 234 -4.97 -18.53 1.33
C SER A 234 -4.77 -19.95 1.85
N VAL A 235 -4.85 -20.90 0.93
CA VAL A 235 -4.87 -22.34 1.20
C VAL A 235 -3.67 -23.02 0.53
N THR A 236 -2.95 -23.84 1.30
CA THR A 236 -1.92 -24.73 0.78
C THR A 236 -2.39 -26.16 0.98
N ALA A 237 -2.60 -26.89 -0.12
CA ALA A 237 -3.03 -28.28 -0.07
C ALA A 237 -1.90 -29.21 0.42
N PRO A 238 -2.23 -30.41 0.95
CA PRO A 238 -1.23 -31.43 1.22
C PRO A 238 -0.39 -31.73 -0.02
N HIS A 239 0.92 -31.90 0.15
CA HIS A 239 1.86 -32.17 -0.96
C HIS A 239 1.94 -31.09 -2.04
N ALA A 240 1.49 -29.86 -1.77
CA ALA A 240 1.84 -28.71 -2.60
C ALA A 240 3.37 -28.66 -2.85
N PRO A 241 3.84 -28.13 -3.98
CA PRO A 241 5.28 -27.90 -4.15
C PRO A 241 5.79 -26.96 -3.06
N HIS A 242 6.91 -27.33 -2.44
CA HIS A 242 7.59 -26.53 -1.41
C HIS A 242 9.04 -26.30 -1.84
N GLY A 243 9.46 -25.03 -1.92
CA GLY A 243 10.84 -24.65 -2.24
C GLY A 243 10.95 -23.82 -3.53
N GLY A 244 12.12 -23.19 -3.73
CA GLY A 244 12.38 -22.30 -4.86
C GLY A 244 11.72 -20.91 -4.74
N ASN A 245 11.69 -20.17 -5.85
CA ASN A 245 11.01 -18.86 -5.98
C ASN A 245 9.53 -19.02 -6.40
N LEU A 246 8.88 -20.13 -6.04
CA LEU A 246 7.49 -20.38 -6.40
C LEU A 246 6.54 -19.56 -5.50
N PRO A 247 5.49 -18.93 -6.06
CA PRO A 247 4.54 -18.15 -5.28
C PRO A 247 3.76 -19.03 -4.29
N LYS A 248 3.70 -18.59 -3.03
CA LYS A 248 2.94 -19.25 -1.97
C LYS A 248 1.51 -18.72 -1.89
N ALA A 249 0.64 -19.47 -1.23
CA ALA A 249 -0.70 -18.99 -0.91
C ALA A 249 -0.62 -17.67 -0.12
N GLY A 250 -1.38 -16.67 -0.59
CA GLY A 250 -1.38 -15.32 -0.06
C GLY A 250 -0.37 -14.38 -0.71
N GLU A 251 0.62 -14.86 -1.45
CA GLU A 251 1.55 -13.99 -2.20
C GLU A 251 0.92 -13.52 -3.52
N ARG A 252 1.44 -12.43 -4.08
CA ARG A 252 1.01 -11.94 -5.40
C ARG A 252 1.57 -12.85 -6.49
N TRP A 253 0.74 -13.18 -7.48
CA TRP A 253 1.19 -13.89 -8.66
C TRP A 253 2.15 -13.00 -9.47
N PRO A 254 3.35 -13.49 -9.85
CA PRO A 254 4.32 -12.70 -10.57
C PRO A 254 3.84 -12.39 -12.00
N GLN A 255 4.09 -11.16 -12.46
CA GLN A 255 3.91 -10.81 -13.87
C GLN A 255 5.08 -11.38 -14.68
N LEU A 256 4.92 -12.61 -15.18
CA LEU A 256 5.99 -13.34 -15.88
C LEU A 256 6.15 -12.90 -17.34
N ASP A 257 5.06 -12.56 -18.00
CA ASP A 257 5.07 -12.03 -19.37
C ASP A 257 4.39 -10.66 -19.40
N PRO A 258 5.12 -9.56 -19.62
CA PRO A 258 4.56 -8.21 -19.73
C PRO A 258 3.56 -8.04 -20.88
N ALA A 259 3.57 -8.92 -21.90
CA ALA A 259 2.63 -8.87 -23.01
C ALA A 259 1.25 -9.45 -22.65
N LEU A 260 1.17 -10.28 -21.59
CA LEU A 260 -0.09 -10.84 -21.13
C LEU A 260 -0.78 -9.87 -20.17
N ALA A 261 -2.10 -9.76 -20.31
CA ALA A 261 -2.90 -9.03 -19.34
C ALA A 261 -2.72 -9.66 -17.94
N PRO A 262 -2.55 -8.84 -16.89
CA PRO A 262 -2.51 -9.33 -15.52
C PRO A 262 -3.74 -10.18 -15.19
N ILE A 263 -3.58 -11.16 -14.31
CA ILE A 263 -4.72 -11.95 -13.82
C ILE A 263 -5.71 -11.01 -13.14
N GLY A 264 -6.99 -11.16 -13.46
CA GLY A 264 -8.05 -10.28 -12.98
C GLY A 264 -8.28 -9.01 -13.81
N ALA A 265 -7.53 -8.80 -14.90
CA ALA A 265 -7.81 -7.73 -15.84
C ALA A 265 -9.13 -7.96 -16.61
N GLY A 266 -9.82 -6.86 -16.94
CA GLY A 266 -11.10 -6.86 -17.65
C GLY A 266 -12.29 -6.59 -16.73
N ASP A 267 -13.51 -6.77 -17.26
CA ASP A 267 -14.75 -6.36 -16.59
C ASP A 267 -15.40 -7.47 -15.75
N THR A 268 -14.85 -8.69 -15.78
CA THR A 268 -15.33 -9.82 -14.98
C THR A 268 -14.26 -10.26 -13.99
N PRO A 269 -14.56 -10.39 -12.69
CA PRO A 269 -13.62 -10.85 -11.68
C PRO A 269 -13.40 -12.37 -11.80
N ARG A 270 -12.48 -12.77 -12.69
CA ARG A 270 -12.15 -14.18 -12.94
C ARG A 270 -11.00 -14.65 -12.06
N PHE A 271 -11.12 -15.86 -11.54
CA PHE A 271 -10.00 -16.61 -10.98
C PHE A 271 -9.21 -17.23 -12.14
N ALA A 272 -7.90 -17.35 -12.00
CA ALA A 272 -7.07 -18.11 -12.93
C ALA A 272 -6.65 -19.43 -12.31
N LEU A 273 -7.04 -20.53 -12.95
CA LEU A 273 -6.55 -21.88 -12.66
C LEU A 273 -5.29 -22.12 -13.51
N ILE A 274 -4.13 -22.12 -12.85
CA ILE A 274 -2.84 -22.38 -13.47
C ILE A 274 -2.55 -23.88 -13.30
N ALA A 275 -2.82 -24.67 -14.32
CA ALA A 275 -2.65 -26.11 -14.32
C ALA A 275 -2.57 -26.65 -15.76
N PRO A 276 -1.80 -27.71 -16.03
CA PRO A 276 -1.63 -28.21 -17.39
C PRO A 276 -2.83 -29.04 -17.85
N GLY A 277 -3.14 -28.95 -19.15
CA GLY A 277 -3.94 -29.94 -19.86
C GLY A 277 -5.46 -29.72 -19.86
N ALA A 278 -6.15 -30.58 -20.63
CA ALA A 278 -7.57 -30.42 -20.93
C ALA A 278 -8.48 -30.48 -19.69
N ALA A 279 -8.13 -31.31 -18.69
CA ALA A 279 -8.91 -31.45 -17.47
C ALA A 279 -9.00 -30.14 -16.66
N ALA A 280 -7.95 -29.30 -16.67
CA ALA A 280 -8.00 -27.98 -16.04
C ALA A 280 -8.96 -27.02 -16.79
N SER A 281 -8.96 -27.09 -18.12
CA SER A 281 -9.88 -26.30 -18.96
C SER A 281 -11.33 -26.72 -18.76
N GLU A 282 -11.60 -28.03 -18.66
CA GLU A 282 -12.93 -28.57 -18.37
C GLU A 282 -13.41 -28.16 -16.99
N LEU A 283 -12.56 -28.25 -15.96
CA LEU A 283 -12.88 -27.78 -14.61
C LEU A 283 -13.21 -26.28 -14.61
N ALA A 284 -12.39 -25.44 -15.24
CA ALA A 284 -12.61 -24.00 -15.33
C ALA A 284 -13.95 -23.66 -16.03
N ALA A 285 -14.28 -24.38 -17.11
CA ALA A 285 -15.54 -24.20 -17.82
C ALA A 285 -16.78 -24.50 -16.95
N GLY A 286 -16.64 -25.43 -15.98
CA GLY A 286 -17.68 -25.76 -15.01
C GLY A 286 -18.12 -24.59 -14.12
N PHE A 287 -17.28 -23.57 -13.94
CA PHE A 287 -17.58 -22.40 -13.10
C PHE A 287 -18.21 -21.22 -13.88
N GLY A 288 -18.86 -21.51 -15.00
CA GLY A 288 -19.71 -20.54 -15.71
C GLY A 288 -19.00 -19.23 -16.08
N GLY A 289 -17.74 -19.32 -16.49
CA GLY A 289 -16.91 -18.17 -16.89
C GLY A 289 -16.28 -17.38 -15.76
N LEU A 290 -16.40 -17.80 -14.49
CA LEU A 290 -15.70 -17.16 -13.37
C LEU A 290 -14.28 -17.66 -13.16
N VAL A 291 -13.89 -18.71 -13.89
CA VAL A 291 -12.56 -19.28 -13.86
C VAL A 291 -12.02 -19.34 -15.28
N GLU A 292 -10.80 -18.87 -15.47
CA GLU A 292 -10.03 -19.07 -16.70
C GLU A 292 -8.93 -20.10 -16.43
N ALA A 293 -8.72 -21.03 -17.36
CA ALA A 293 -7.58 -21.94 -17.30
C ALA A 293 -6.39 -21.30 -18.03
N ARG A 294 -5.19 -21.44 -17.46
CA ARG A 294 -3.93 -21.04 -18.08
C ARG A 294 -2.88 -22.13 -17.88
N GLU A 295 -2.02 -22.30 -18.89
CA GLU A 295 -0.90 -23.24 -18.80
C GLU A 295 0.13 -22.75 -17.77
N PRO A 296 0.73 -23.66 -16.98
CA PRO A 296 1.78 -23.30 -16.04
C PRO A 296 3.05 -22.83 -16.78
N PRO A 297 3.72 -21.78 -16.29
CA PRO A 297 5.03 -21.38 -16.80
C PRO A 297 6.08 -22.48 -16.64
N ALA A 298 7.15 -22.41 -17.42
CA ALA A 298 8.28 -23.32 -17.25
C ALA A 298 8.85 -23.25 -15.82
N GLY A 299 9.05 -24.42 -15.19
CA GLY A 299 9.55 -24.53 -13.82
C GLY A 299 8.48 -24.46 -12.72
N TYR A 300 7.20 -24.32 -13.08
CA TYR A 300 6.08 -24.38 -12.16
C TYR A 300 5.49 -25.80 -12.19
N ASP A 301 5.90 -26.63 -11.23
CA ASP A 301 5.57 -28.05 -11.12
C ASP A 301 4.36 -28.35 -10.20
N GLY A 302 3.52 -27.34 -9.99
CA GLY A 302 2.32 -27.40 -9.17
C GLY A 302 1.05 -26.96 -9.89
N LEU A 303 0.02 -26.76 -9.08
CA LEU A 303 -1.24 -26.15 -9.46
C LEU A 303 -1.44 -24.90 -8.60
N TRP A 304 -1.92 -23.82 -9.22
CA TRP A 304 -2.29 -22.60 -8.52
C TRP A 304 -3.69 -22.15 -8.89
N VAL A 305 -4.43 -21.62 -7.91
CA VAL A 305 -5.62 -20.80 -8.19
C VAL A 305 -5.29 -19.38 -7.78
N VAL A 306 -5.25 -18.47 -8.74
CA VAL A 306 -5.01 -17.04 -8.52
C VAL A 306 -6.36 -16.32 -8.51
N ARG A 307 -6.55 -15.46 -7.52
CA ARG A 307 -7.77 -14.68 -7.30
C ARG A 307 -7.87 -13.51 -8.30
N PRO A 308 -9.07 -12.91 -8.46
CA PRO A 308 -9.25 -11.74 -9.33
C PRO A 308 -8.44 -10.50 -8.93
N ASP A 309 -7.91 -10.43 -7.71
CA ASP A 309 -7.00 -9.36 -7.28
C ASP A 309 -5.51 -9.68 -7.51
N GLY A 310 -5.21 -10.80 -8.18
CA GLY A 310 -3.85 -11.21 -8.54
C GLY A 310 -3.09 -11.92 -7.42
N TYR A 311 -3.74 -12.26 -6.31
CA TYR A 311 -3.12 -13.01 -5.21
C TYR A 311 -3.37 -14.51 -5.35
N VAL A 312 -2.39 -15.32 -4.97
CA VAL A 312 -2.52 -16.77 -4.94
C VAL A 312 -3.49 -17.16 -3.81
N GLY A 313 -4.60 -17.79 -4.19
CA GLY A 313 -5.58 -18.33 -3.26
C GLY A 313 -5.28 -19.77 -2.88
N LEU A 314 -4.94 -20.62 -3.85
CA LEU A 314 -4.59 -22.02 -3.63
C LEU A 314 -3.22 -22.35 -4.21
N VAL A 315 -2.44 -23.16 -3.49
CA VAL A 315 -1.32 -23.94 -4.03
C VAL A 315 -1.58 -25.43 -3.78
N ALA A 316 -1.46 -26.26 -4.82
CA ALA A 316 -1.63 -27.71 -4.74
C ALA A 316 -0.63 -28.46 -5.65
N GLY A 317 -0.59 -29.79 -5.54
CA GLY A 317 0.19 -30.61 -6.47
C GLY A 317 -0.37 -30.52 -7.90
N ALA A 318 0.50 -30.66 -8.92
CA ALA A 318 0.12 -30.44 -10.32
C ALA A 318 -1.05 -31.28 -10.83
N THR A 319 -1.31 -32.44 -10.23
CA THR A 319 -2.41 -33.35 -10.59
C THR A 319 -3.61 -33.26 -9.66
N ASP A 320 -3.56 -32.44 -8.61
CA ASP A 320 -4.62 -32.34 -7.61
C ASP A 320 -5.69 -31.31 -8.01
N LEU A 321 -6.38 -31.59 -9.11
CA LEU A 321 -7.53 -30.80 -9.55
C LEU A 321 -8.69 -30.84 -8.54
N SER A 322 -8.76 -31.88 -7.71
CA SER A 322 -9.78 -32.01 -6.67
C SER A 322 -9.66 -30.93 -5.60
N ALA A 323 -8.42 -30.57 -5.22
CA ALA A 323 -8.18 -29.45 -4.33
C ALA A 323 -8.61 -28.11 -4.96
N ALA A 324 -8.35 -27.92 -6.25
CA ALA A 324 -8.78 -26.71 -6.98
C ALA A 324 -10.30 -26.60 -7.05
N GLU A 325 -10.99 -27.69 -7.38
CA GLU A 325 -12.45 -27.75 -7.41
C GLU A 325 -13.05 -27.46 -6.02
N ALA A 326 -12.54 -28.10 -4.97
CA ALA A 326 -13.01 -27.89 -3.61
C ALA A 326 -12.81 -26.43 -3.15
N TYR A 327 -11.64 -25.84 -3.44
CA TYR A 327 -11.34 -24.44 -3.14
C TYR A 327 -12.29 -23.48 -3.86
N LEU A 328 -12.45 -23.65 -5.18
CA LEU A 328 -13.33 -22.81 -6.00
C LEU A 328 -14.79 -22.96 -5.58
N ALA A 329 -15.26 -24.19 -5.36
CA ALA A 329 -16.60 -24.48 -4.90
C ALA A 329 -16.86 -23.85 -3.52
N ALA A 330 -15.88 -23.83 -2.60
CA ALA A 330 -16.02 -23.20 -1.29
C ALA A 330 -16.30 -21.68 -1.35
N ILE A 331 -15.91 -21.02 -2.45
CA ILE A 331 -16.05 -19.57 -2.65
C ILE A 331 -17.23 -19.24 -3.55
N LEU A 332 -17.31 -19.91 -4.70
CA LEU A 332 -18.28 -19.66 -5.76
C LEU A 332 -19.62 -20.36 -5.47
N ALA A 333 -20.70 -19.85 -6.08
CA ALA A 333 -22.07 -20.34 -5.93
C ALA A 333 -22.58 -20.99 -7.22
#